data_AF-M2LXJ3-F1
#
_entry.id   AF-M2LXJ3-F1
#
_cell.length_a   1.000
_cell.length_b   1.000
_cell.length_c   1.000
_cell.angle_alpha   90.00
_cell.angle_beta   90.00
_cell.angle_gamma   90.00
#
_symmetry.space_group_name_H-M   'P 1'
#
loop_
_entity.id
_entity.type
_entity.pdbx_description
1 polymer ?
#
loop_
_entity_poly.entity_id
_entity_poly.type
_entity_poly.pdbx_seq_one_letter_code
_entity_poly.pdbx_strand_id
1 'polypeptide(L)'
;VGSSYLLVTATGMPFGAPVSGVIGRRSTMAAGIFLFLFGLVIAAVPIDMPMSIAGRAVQGLRAGAVVVLTNIYLADMFVLASAV
;
A
#
# COMPACT_ATOMS: atom_id res chain seq x y z
N VAL A 1 18.22 -4.93 -4.19
CA VAL A 1 16.93 -5.47 -3.68
C VAL A 1 16.10 -4.40 -2.94
N GLY A 2 16.66 -3.65 -1.97
CA GLY A 2 15.90 -2.59 -1.28
C GLY A 2 15.47 -1.41 -2.15
N SER A 3 16.28 -1.03 -3.15
CA SER A 3 15.98 0.11 -4.03
C SER A 3 14.73 -0.09 -4.90
N SER A 4 14.43 -1.32 -5.32
CA SER A 4 13.20 -1.60 -6.08
C SER A 4 11.96 -1.41 -5.21
N TYR A 5 12.02 -1.74 -3.92
CA TYR A 5 10.96 -1.44 -2.97
C TYR A 5 10.75 0.07 -2.86
N LEU A 6 11.81 0.85 -2.64
CA LEU A 6 11.71 2.30 -2.46
C LEU A 6 11.21 3.03 -3.71
N LEU A 7 11.70 2.66 -4.90
CA LEU A 7 11.23 3.20 -6.19
C LEU A 7 9.72 2.98 -6.36
N VAL A 8 9.28 1.74 -6.21
CA VAL A 8 7.87 1.40 -6.44
C VAL A 8 6.98 1.95 -5.32
N THR A 9 7.51 2.11 -4.10
CA THR A 9 6.83 2.82 -3.02
C THR A 9 6.56 4.27 -3.39
N ALA A 10 7.55 4.98 -3.93
CA ALA A 10 7.38 6.37 -4.37
C ALA A 10 6.35 6.48 -5.51
N THR A 11 6.36 5.55 -6.47
CA THR A 11 5.37 5.49 -7.55
C THR A 11 3.96 5.11 -7.06
N GLY A 12 3.86 4.31 -5.99
CA GLY A 12 2.59 3.81 -5.44
C GLY A 12 1.80 4.82 -4.61
N MET A 13 2.47 5.82 -4.03
CA MET A 13 1.85 6.87 -3.22
C MET A 13 0.67 7.60 -3.89
N PRO A 14 0.77 8.11 -5.14
CA PRO A 14 -0.34 8.83 -5.79
C PRO A 14 -1.58 7.97 -6.05
N PHE A 15 -1.48 6.64 -6.06
CA PHE A 15 -2.61 5.75 -6.36
C PHE A 15 -3.56 5.57 -5.17
N GLY A 16 -3.15 5.87 -3.93
CA GLY A 16 -3.97 5.65 -2.73
C GLY A 16 -5.22 6.55 -2.66
N ALA A 17 -5.12 7.79 -3.13
CA ALA A 17 -6.21 8.77 -3.06
C ALA A 17 -7.40 8.46 -3.99
N PRO A 18 -7.23 8.21 -5.31
CA PRO A 18 -8.36 7.91 -6.20
C PRO A 18 -9.00 6.54 -5.90
N VAL A 19 -8.21 5.54 -5.52
CA VAL A 19 -8.72 4.18 -5.27
C VAL A 19 -9.62 4.12 -4.03
N SER A 20 -9.33 4.92 -2.99
CA SER A 20 -10.19 4.98 -1.79
C SER A 20 -11.53 5.67 -2.00
N GLY A 21 -11.62 6.55 -2.99
CA GLY A 21 -12.87 7.21 -3.36
C GLY A 21 -13.91 6.26 -3.97
N VAL A 22 -13.46 5.21 -4.66
CA VAL A 22 -14.35 4.31 -5.43
C VAL A 22 -14.74 3.05 -4.64
N ILE A 23 -13.82 2.49 -3.85
CA ILE A 23 -14.00 1.17 -3.19
C ILE A 23 -14.48 1.31 -1.73
N GLY A 24 -14.46 2.54 -1.18
CA GLY A 24 -14.78 2.82 0.21
C GLY A 24 -13.57 2.71 1.13
N ARG A 25 -13.41 3.69 2.02
CA ARG A 25 -12.22 3.91 2.87
C ARG A 25 -11.78 2.67 3.65
N ARG A 26 -12.71 1.91 4.23
CA ARG A 26 -12.42 0.72 5.07
C ARG A 26 -11.99 -0.51 4.24
N SER A 27 -12.67 -0.76 3.12
CA SER A 27 -12.36 -1.90 2.24
C SER A 27 -11.00 -1.73 1.55
N THR A 28 -10.67 -0.49 1.17
CA THR A 28 -9.41 -0.18 0.48
C THR A 28 -8.19 -0.50 1.35
N MET A 29 -8.26 -0.26 2.67
CA MET A 29 -7.19 -0.63 3.60
C MET A 29 -7.03 -2.15 3.72
N ALA A 30 -8.13 -2.89 3.94
CA ALA A 30 -8.10 -4.34 4.05
C ALA A 30 -7.55 -5.00 2.77
N ALA A 31 -8.06 -4.58 1.60
CA ALA A 31 -7.77 -5.16 0.29
C ALA A 31 -6.29 -5.20 -0.08
N GLY A 32 -5.44 -4.38 0.52
CA GLY A 32 -4.00 -4.58 0.33
C GLY A 32 -3.14 -4.55 1.55
N ILE A 33 -3.72 -4.72 2.73
CA ILE A 33 -3.03 -5.59 3.68
C ILE A 33 -2.87 -6.99 3.03
N PHE A 34 -3.91 -7.50 2.34
CA PHE A 34 -3.82 -8.73 1.56
C PHE A 34 -2.75 -8.70 0.44
N LEU A 35 -2.75 -7.66 -0.39
CA LEU A 35 -1.74 -7.45 -1.43
C LEU A 35 -0.31 -7.34 -0.87
N PHE A 36 -0.14 -6.68 0.29
CA PHE A 36 1.16 -6.58 0.96
C PHE A 36 1.64 -7.94 1.49
N LEU A 37 0.72 -8.72 2.08
CA LEU A 37 0.99 -10.09 2.54
C LEU A 37 1.34 -11.01 1.36
N PHE A 38 0.64 -10.87 0.23
CA PHE A 38 0.92 -11.65 -0.97
C PHE A 38 2.34 -11.39 -1.51
N GLY A 39 2.73 -10.11 -1.62
CA GLY A 39 4.10 -9.74 -1.97
C GLY A 39 5.14 -10.23 -0.94
N LEU A 40 4.77 -10.33 0.35
CA LEU A 40 5.63 -10.89 1.40
C LEU A 40 5.90 -12.38 1.17
N VAL A 41 4.84 -13.14 0.87
CA VAL A 41 4.95 -14.59 0.65
C VAL A 41 5.87 -14.87 -0.54
N ILE A 42 5.71 -14.11 -1.64
CA ILE A 42 6.57 -14.22 -2.82
C ILE A 42 8.03 -13.86 -2.49
N ALA A 43 8.25 -12.85 -1.65
CA ALA A 43 9.59 -12.46 -1.22
C ALA A 43 10.20 -13.41 -0.17
N ALA A 44 9.39 -14.18 0.56
CA ALA A 44 9.81 -15.08 1.63
C ALA A 44 10.24 -16.48 1.13
N VAL A 45 9.70 -16.93 0.00
CA VAL A 45 10.11 -18.18 -0.66
C VAL A 45 10.68 -17.89 -2.05
N PRO A 46 11.81 -17.17 -2.16
CA PRO A 46 12.39 -16.85 -3.46
C PRO A 46 13.13 -18.06 -4.03
N ILE A 47 12.76 -18.44 -5.26
CA ILE A 47 13.48 -19.44 -6.06
C ILE A 47 14.69 -18.80 -6.77
N ASP A 48 14.50 -17.55 -7.23
CA ASP A 48 15.50 -16.78 -7.96
C ASP A 48 15.60 -15.34 -7.44
N MET A 49 16.78 -14.71 -7.56
CA MET A 49 17.01 -13.28 -7.28
C MET A 49 15.94 -12.33 -7.88
N PRO A 50 15.60 -12.42 -9.18
CA PRO A 50 14.54 -11.59 -9.78
C PRO A 50 13.16 -11.79 -9.13
N MET A 51 12.83 -12.98 -8.64
CA MET A 51 11.55 -13.25 -7.97
C MET A 51 11.45 -12.50 -6.63
N SER A 52 12.54 -12.44 -5.86
CA SER A 52 12.59 -11.64 -4.63
C SER A 52 12.44 -10.14 -4.89
N ILE A 53 13.04 -9.66 -5.99
CA ILE A 53 12.92 -8.25 -6.43
C ILE A 53 11.48 -7.93 -6.86
N ALA A 54 10.83 -8.83 -7.60
CA ALA A 54 9.43 -8.68 -8.00
C ALA A 54 8.48 -8.68 -6.80
N GLY A 55 8.66 -9.58 -5.83
CA GLY A 55 7.89 -9.59 -4.58
C GLY A 55 8.03 -8.27 -3.80
N ARG A 56 9.25 -7.74 -3.73
CA ARG A 56 9.54 -6.42 -3.12
C ARG A 56 8.95 -5.25 -3.89
N ALA A 57 8.89 -5.31 -5.22
CA ALA A 57 8.24 -4.28 -6.03
C ALA A 57 6.73 -4.24 -5.74
N VAL A 58 6.06 -5.40 -5.73
CA VAL A 58 4.62 -5.50 -5.40
C VAL A 58 4.34 -5.00 -3.99
N GLN A 59 5.19 -5.37 -3.03
CA GLN A 59 5.10 -4.87 -1.65
C GLN A 59 5.29 -3.36 -1.56
N GLY A 60 6.30 -2.82 -2.25
CA GLY A 60 6.61 -1.40 -2.25
C GLY A 60 5.44 -0.57 -2.79
N LEU A 61 4.84 -1.01 -3.90
CA LEU A 61 3.67 -0.35 -4.50
C LEU A 61 2.57 -0.12 -3.46
N ARG A 62 2.30 -1.16 -2.66
CA ARG A 62 1.25 -1.13 -1.67
C ARG A 62 1.63 -0.34 -0.42
N ALA A 63 2.90 -0.40 0.00
CA ALA A 63 3.39 0.32 1.17
C ALA A 63 3.21 1.84 1.04
N GLY A 64 3.51 2.40 -0.14
CA GLY A 64 3.34 3.84 -0.40
C GLY A 64 1.88 4.27 -0.34
N ALA A 65 0.99 3.48 -0.95
CA ALA A 65 -0.45 3.75 -0.97
C ALA A 65 -1.07 3.69 0.44
N VAL A 66 -0.63 2.77 1.31
CA VAL A 66 -1.16 2.62 2.69
C VAL A 66 -0.87 3.84 3.56
N VAL A 67 0.31 4.45 3.44
CA VAL A 67 0.67 5.66 4.22
C VAL A 67 -0.28 6.81 3.86
N VAL A 68 -0.51 7.03 2.57
CA VAL A 68 -1.44 8.07 2.07
C VAL A 68 -2.87 7.79 2.52
N LEU A 69 -3.34 6.54 2.38
CA LEU A 69 -4.68 6.11 2.81
C LEU A 69 -4.89 6.31 4.31
N THR A 70 -3.89 6.00 5.14
CA THR A 70 -3.96 6.20 6.59
C THR A 70 -4.08 7.68 6.94
N ASN A 71 -3.32 8.54 6.28
CA ASN A 71 -3.40 9.98 6.50
C ASN A 71 -4.79 10.54 6.10
N ILE A 72 -5.32 10.09 4.95
CA ILE A 72 -6.67 10.46 4.47
C ILE A 72 -7.75 9.96 5.45
N TYR A 73 -7.58 8.78 6.03
CA TYR A 73 -8.51 8.22 7.02
C TYR A 73 -8.48 9.02 8.34
N LEU A 74 -7.29 9.34 8.84
CA LEU A 74 -7.13 10.18 10.04
C LEU A 74 -7.75 11.57 9.84
N ALA A 75 -7.46 12.22 8.71
CA ALA A 75 -8.03 13.54 8.39
C ALA A 75 -9.57 13.52 8.36
N ASP A 76 -10.16 12.45 7.83
CA ASP A 76 -11.61 12.25 7.78
C ASP A 76 -12.20 12.07 9.19
N MET A 77 -11.53 11.30 10.05
CA MET A 77 -11.95 11.13 11.44
C MET A 77 -11.90 12.44 12.24
N PHE A 78 -10.85 13.24 12.07
CA PHE A 78 -10.72 14.53 12.76
C PHE A 78 -11.75 15.56 12.26
N VAL A 79 -12.00 15.62 10.95
CA VAL A 79 -13.07 16.48 10.39
C VAL A 79 -14.43 16.13 10.98
N LEU A 80 -14.76 14.83 11.04
CA LEU A 80 -16.04 14.37 11.57
C LEU A 80 -16.17 14.67 13.08
N ALA A 81 -15.09 14.51 13.85
CA ALA A 81 -15.06 14.82 15.27
C ALA A 81 -15.17 16.32 15.58
N SER A 82 -14.66 17.19 14.70
CA SER A 82 -14.75 18.65 14.86
C SER A 82 -16.07 19.27 14.40
N ALA A 83 -16.90 18.50 13.70
CA ALA A 83 -18.18 18.93 13.14
C ALA A 83 -19.38 18.62 14.06
N VAL A 84 -19.14 18.06 15.24
CA VAL A 84 -20.11 17.78 16.33
C VAL A 84 -19.78 18.66 17.51
#